data_AF-A0A4P7VPX3-F1
#
_entry.id   AF-A0A4P7VPX3-F1
#
_cell.length_a   1.000
_cell.length_b   1.000
_cell.length_c   1.000
_cell.angle_alpha   90.00
_cell.angle_beta   90.00
_cell.angle_gamma   90.00
#
_symmetry.space_group_name_H-M   'P 1'
#
loop_
_entity.id
_entity.type
_entity.pdbx_description
1 polymer ?
#
loop_
_entity_poly.entity_id
_entity_poly.type
_entity_poly.pdbx_seq_one_letter_code
_entity_poly.pdbx_strand_id
1 'polypeptide(L)'
;MKPVYRIFWIMLIVIASAAVASAQAVFSVEQISYVEYANAEKEFSCYNVIPTDSIADNEIVSMVLKESQAKFERIDSVIRQEIYYVIEADGVGFNKQRLLYLPELKLYGFVIPDSPHDDSIWWFDSESGKYICSAAYPTVINANGMYVSQIGYDCDWPLDLRFFRREGNDFYEFESYKSTQYNGEPLYCQAEESGLRTIFWHDNNTLYLKTIDHNRQESVYLKIKVQQSVRDMLENMMPNDAVRPAPKKSIRNQEKGGKR
;
A
#
# COMPACT_ATOMS: atom_id res chain seq x y z
N MET A 1 30.97 -40.03 -13.98
CA MET A 1 30.33 -39.89 -12.64
C MET A 1 29.00 -40.64 -12.63
N LYS A 2 28.60 -41.23 -11.50
CA LYS A 2 27.30 -41.94 -11.38
C LYS A 2 26.12 -40.94 -11.41
N PRO A 3 24.96 -41.27 -12.01
CA PRO A 3 23.84 -40.33 -12.17
C PRO A 3 23.29 -39.79 -10.83
N VAL A 4 23.36 -40.59 -9.76
CA VAL A 4 22.95 -40.21 -8.39
C VAL A 4 23.60 -38.90 -7.93
N TYR A 5 24.90 -38.69 -8.19
CA TYR A 5 25.58 -37.43 -7.84
C TYR A 5 25.02 -36.23 -8.61
N ARG A 6 24.60 -36.43 -9.88
CA ARG A 6 24.04 -35.36 -10.71
C ARG A 6 22.68 -34.91 -10.19
N ILE A 7 21.84 -35.87 -9.78
CA ILE A 7 20.54 -35.61 -9.14
C ILE A 7 20.73 -34.91 -7.79
N PHE A 8 21.68 -35.38 -6.96
CA PHE A 8 21.99 -34.75 -5.67
C PHE A 8 22.41 -33.29 -5.82
N TRP A 9 23.32 -32.97 -6.75
CA TRP A 9 23.72 -31.58 -7.01
C TRP A 9 22.57 -30.71 -7.54
N ILE A 10 21.70 -31.25 -8.40
CA ILE A 10 20.50 -30.53 -8.86
C ILE A 10 19.54 -30.25 -7.69
N MET A 11 19.27 -31.23 -6.84
CA MET A 11 18.43 -31.05 -5.65
C MET A 11 19.03 -30.03 -4.68
N LEU A 12 20.34 -30.06 -4.45
CA LEU A 12 21.02 -29.10 -3.56
C LEU A 12 21.01 -27.68 -4.14
N ILE A 13 21.16 -27.51 -5.45
CA ILE A 13 20.98 -26.23 -6.14
C ILE A 13 19.53 -25.75 -6.02
N VAL A 14 18.53 -26.62 -6.25
CA VAL A 14 17.10 -26.25 -6.13
C VAL A 14 16.74 -25.86 -4.70
N ILE A 15 17.24 -26.58 -3.68
CA ILE A 15 17.03 -26.24 -2.27
C ILE A 15 17.74 -24.92 -1.92
N ALA A 16 18.96 -24.68 -2.41
CA ALA A 16 19.66 -23.42 -2.21
C ALA A 16 18.96 -22.24 -2.91
N SER A 17 18.44 -22.42 -4.13
CA SER A 17 17.66 -21.42 -4.84
C SER A 17 16.32 -21.13 -4.15
N ALA A 18 15.64 -22.15 -3.63
CA ALA A 18 14.43 -21.98 -2.84
C ALA A 18 14.72 -21.25 -1.52
N ALA A 19 15.81 -21.58 -0.83
CA ALA A 19 16.23 -20.92 0.41
C ALA A 19 16.68 -19.47 0.19
N VAL A 20 17.33 -19.14 -0.93
CA VAL A 20 17.66 -17.75 -1.31
C VAL A 20 16.40 -16.98 -1.67
N ALA A 21 15.47 -17.58 -2.42
CA ALA A 21 14.18 -16.98 -2.74
C ALA A 21 13.29 -16.78 -1.49
N SER A 22 13.44 -17.59 -0.45
CA SER A 22 12.77 -17.43 0.85
C SER A 22 13.55 -16.56 1.85
N ALA A 23 14.69 -15.98 1.47
CA ALA A 23 15.55 -15.18 2.34
C ALA A 23 15.60 -13.68 1.99
N GLN A 24 15.06 -13.27 0.85
CA GLN A 24 14.67 -11.86 0.64
C GLN A 24 13.27 -11.67 1.21
N ALA A 25 13.16 -10.90 2.29
CA ALA A 25 11.92 -10.72 3.03
C ALA A 25 10.88 -9.99 2.17
N VAL A 26 9.85 -10.73 1.74
CA VAL A 26 8.70 -10.24 0.94
C VAL A 26 7.92 -9.18 1.72
N PHE A 27 7.82 -9.36 3.04
CA PHE A 27 7.32 -8.39 4.00
C PHE A 27 8.35 -8.20 5.14
N SER A 28 8.57 -6.95 5.59
CA SER A 28 9.46 -6.68 6.73
C SER A 28 9.08 -5.42 7.50
N VAL A 29 9.08 -5.48 8.83
CA VAL A 29 8.87 -4.33 9.74
C VAL A 29 10.16 -4.03 10.50
N GLU A 30 10.60 -2.78 10.44
CA GLU A 30 11.82 -2.27 11.08
C GLU A 30 11.47 -1.04 11.94
N GLN A 31 11.92 -1.00 13.21
CA GLN A 31 11.84 0.23 14.01
C GLN A 31 13.02 1.13 13.64
N ILE A 32 12.73 2.34 13.16
CA ILE A 32 13.70 3.30 12.66
C ILE A 32 13.83 4.54 13.56
N SER A 33 14.81 5.39 13.25
CA SER A 33 15.00 6.67 13.93
C SER A 33 14.05 7.76 13.40
N TYR A 34 13.70 8.72 14.27
CA TYR A 34 13.02 9.96 13.86
C TYR A 34 13.72 10.67 12.70
N VAL A 35 15.06 10.65 12.66
CA VAL A 35 15.85 11.34 11.64
C VAL A 35 15.67 10.68 10.27
N GLU A 36 15.51 9.36 10.21
CA GLU A 36 15.19 8.65 8.98
C GLU A 36 13.75 8.92 8.55
N TYR A 37 12.81 8.81 9.49
CA TYR A 37 11.38 9.09 9.26
C TYR A 37 11.14 10.50 8.70
N ALA A 38 11.65 11.53 9.39
CA ALA A 38 11.53 12.93 8.99
C ALA A 38 12.45 13.33 7.81
N ASN A 39 13.22 12.39 7.25
CA ASN A 39 13.86 12.56 5.95
C ASN A 39 13.01 11.97 4.83
N ALA A 40 12.44 10.77 5.01
CA ALA A 40 11.52 10.17 4.05
C ALA A 40 10.20 10.96 3.90
N GLU A 41 9.72 11.59 4.99
CA GLU A 41 8.47 12.37 4.98
C GLU A 41 8.54 13.56 4.02
N LYS A 42 9.72 14.16 3.81
CA LYS A 42 9.92 15.30 2.89
C LYS A 42 9.59 14.97 1.43
N GLU A 43 9.58 13.70 1.06
CA GLU A 43 9.29 13.21 -0.29
C GLU A 43 7.92 12.51 -0.37
N PHE A 44 7.09 12.55 0.70
CA PHE A 44 5.81 11.83 0.74
C PHE A 44 4.88 12.15 -0.44
N SER A 45 4.83 13.41 -0.86
CA SER A 45 3.97 13.89 -1.96
C SER A 45 4.41 13.40 -3.35
N CYS A 46 5.60 12.80 -3.47
CA CYS A 46 6.05 12.14 -4.70
C CYS A 46 5.45 10.72 -4.88
N TYR A 47 4.90 10.14 -3.80
CA TYR A 47 4.45 8.75 -3.76
C TYR A 47 2.97 8.60 -3.38
N ASN A 48 2.46 9.47 -2.51
CA ASN A 48 1.09 9.41 -1.99
C ASN A 48 0.12 10.21 -2.85
N VAL A 49 -1.09 9.69 -3.00
CA VAL A 49 -2.21 10.41 -3.61
C VAL A 49 -2.88 11.25 -2.51
N ILE A 50 -3.02 12.54 -2.78
CA ILE A 50 -3.65 13.50 -1.86
C ILE A 50 -5.06 13.79 -2.39
N PRO A 51 -6.14 13.49 -1.63
CA PRO A 51 -7.50 13.82 -2.05
C PRO A 51 -7.66 15.33 -2.29
N THR A 52 -8.45 15.73 -3.28
CA THR A 52 -8.66 17.15 -3.58
C THR A 52 -9.53 17.84 -2.52
N ASP A 53 -9.06 18.97 -1.97
CA ASP A 53 -9.80 19.79 -0.98
C ASP A 53 -11.18 20.30 -1.44
N SER A 54 -11.49 20.23 -2.75
CA SER A 54 -12.79 20.63 -3.28
C SER A 54 -13.19 19.82 -4.51
N ILE A 55 -14.48 19.46 -4.58
CA ILE A 55 -15.09 18.73 -5.70
C ILE A 55 -16.07 19.64 -6.43
N ALA A 56 -15.76 19.96 -7.68
CA ALA A 56 -16.60 20.78 -8.55
C ALA A 56 -17.92 20.09 -8.93
N ASP A 57 -19.01 20.84 -8.99
CA ASP A 57 -20.32 20.33 -9.40
C ASP A 57 -20.32 19.91 -10.87
N ASN A 58 -20.67 18.66 -11.12
CA ASN A 58 -20.79 18.10 -12.47
C ASN A 58 -21.78 16.92 -12.48
N GLU A 59 -22.08 16.40 -13.67
CA GLU A 59 -23.03 15.30 -13.87
C GLU A 59 -22.54 13.98 -13.23
N ILE A 60 -21.24 13.66 -13.31
CA ILE A 60 -20.65 12.46 -12.72
C ILE A 60 -20.79 12.47 -11.19
N VAL A 61 -20.46 13.57 -10.53
CA VAL A 61 -20.66 13.75 -9.08
C VAL A 61 -22.14 13.60 -8.71
N SER A 62 -23.03 14.13 -9.55
CA SER A 62 -24.48 14.01 -9.37
C SER A 62 -24.99 12.57 -9.57
N MET A 63 -24.34 11.76 -10.41
CA MET A 63 -24.62 10.33 -10.59
C MET A 63 -24.11 9.51 -9.40
N VAL A 64 -22.86 9.75 -8.96
CA VAL A 64 -22.22 9.04 -7.84
C VAL A 64 -23.01 9.24 -6.55
N LEU A 65 -23.46 10.47 -6.24
CA LEU A 65 -24.28 10.73 -5.05
C LEU A 65 -25.64 10.02 -5.12
N LYS A 66 -26.29 9.99 -6.29
CA LYS A 66 -27.57 9.29 -6.49
C LYS A 66 -27.46 7.78 -6.37
N GLU A 67 -26.44 7.16 -6.96
CA GLU A 67 -26.24 5.71 -6.81
C GLU A 67 -25.76 5.35 -5.40
N SER A 68 -25.01 6.21 -4.71
CA SER A 68 -24.68 6.02 -3.30
C SER A 68 -25.94 6.05 -2.43
N GLN A 69 -26.80 7.07 -2.58
CA GLN A 69 -28.09 7.12 -1.89
C GLN A 69 -28.95 5.87 -2.23
N ALA A 70 -29.07 5.51 -3.51
CA ALA A 70 -29.87 4.37 -3.94
C ALA A 70 -29.29 3.01 -3.49
N LYS A 71 -27.98 2.88 -3.29
CA LYS A 71 -27.34 1.71 -2.64
C LYS A 71 -27.67 1.66 -1.15
N PHE A 72 -27.53 2.79 -0.45
CA PHE A 72 -27.84 2.90 0.97
C PHE A 72 -29.32 2.60 1.28
N GLU A 73 -30.23 3.09 0.44
CA GLU A 73 -31.68 2.81 0.53
C GLU A 73 -32.05 1.33 0.31
N ARG A 74 -31.12 0.50 -0.19
CA ARG A 74 -31.24 -0.96 -0.32
C ARG A 74 -30.61 -1.75 0.85
N ILE A 75 -29.84 -1.11 1.74
CA ILE A 75 -29.28 -1.74 2.96
C ILE A 75 -30.42 -2.09 3.93
N ASP A 76 -30.28 -3.16 4.71
CA ASP A 76 -31.26 -3.54 5.74
C ASP A 76 -31.60 -2.37 6.67
N SER A 77 -32.87 -2.27 7.07
CA SER A 77 -33.37 -1.16 7.89
C SER A 77 -32.71 -1.02 9.27
N VAL A 78 -32.20 -2.11 9.86
CA VAL A 78 -31.52 -2.08 11.17
C VAL A 78 -30.12 -1.48 11.00
N ILE A 79 -29.32 -2.06 10.11
CA ILE A 79 -27.97 -1.58 9.76
C ILE A 79 -28.05 -0.10 9.33
N ARG A 80 -29.05 0.26 8.52
CA ARG A 80 -29.25 1.63 8.06
C ARG A 80 -29.54 2.60 9.21
N GLN A 81 -30.22 2.18 10.29
CA GLN A 81 -30.44 3.01 11.48
C GLN A 81 -29.15 3.21 12.28
N GLU A 82 -28.33 2.18 12.41
CA GLU A 82 -27.01 2.26 13.06
C GLU A 82 -26.08 3.22 12.29
N ILE A 83 -26.03 3.12 10.96
CA ILE A 83 -25.25 4.04 10.12
C ILE A 83 -25.85 5.46 10.13
N TYR A 84 -27.18 5.63 10.12
CA TYR A 84 -27.82 6.94 10.27
C TYR A 84 -27.45 7.62 11.60
N TYR A 85 -27.35 6.87 12.71
CA TYR A 85 -26.95 7.42 14.00
C TYR A 85 -25.54 8.05 13.95
N VAL A 86 -24.60 7.44 13.23
CA VAL A 86 -23.27 8.02 12.98
C VAL A 86 -23.36 9.21 12.00
N ILE A 87 -24.02 9.03 10.86
CA ILE A 87 -24.07 10.02 9.78
C ILE A 87 -24.80 11.31 10.18
N GLU A 88 -25.86 11.22 10.98
CA GLU A 88 -26.62 12.37 11.48
C GLU A 88 -25.96 13.05 12.68
N ALA A 89 -25.13 12.35 13.47
CA ALA A 89 -24.31 12.96 14.51
C ALA A 89 -23.26 13.93 13.93
N ASP A 90 -22.68 13.58 12.78
CA ASP A 90 -21.83 14.50 11.99
C ASP A 90 -22.65 15.61 11.30
N GLY A 91 -23.94 15.39 11.06
CA GLY A 91 -24.82 16.28 10.29
C GLY A 91 -24.61 16.23 8.77
N VAL A 92 -23.88 15.24 8.23
CA VAL A 92 -23.42 15.21 6.82
C VAL A 92 -23.99 13.99 6.08
N GLY A 93 -25.17 14.14 5.47
CA GLY A 93 -25.81 13.12 4.63
C GLY A 93 -25.21 12.96 3.21
N PHE A 94 -26.02 12.50 2.25
CA PHE A 94 -25.60 12.22 0.86
C PHE A 94 -25.28 13.48 0.05
N ASN A 95 -24.08 14.02 0.28
CA ASN A 95 -23.56 15.25 -0.31
C ASN A 95 -22.07 15.12 -0.67
N LYS A 96 -21.51 16.17 -1.28
CA LYS A 96 -20.11 16.17 -1.75
C LYS A 96 -19.08 16.13 -0.62
N GLN A 97 -19.46 16.46 0.62
CA GLN A 97 -18.55 16.41 1.78
C GLN A 97 -18.26 14.97 2.26
N ARG A 98 -19.07 13.97 1.84
CA ARG A 98 -18.76 12.52 2.01
C ARG A 98 -18.04 11.91 0.80
N LEU A 99 -17.69 12.71 -0.22
CA LEU A 99 -16.92 12.25 -1.37
C LEU A 99 -15.44 12.59 -1.23
N LEU A 100 -14.59 11.56 -1.35
CA LEU A 100 -13.21 11.72 -1.77
C LEU A 100 -13.13 11.75 -3.29
N TYR A 101 -12.16 12.51 -3.82
CA TYR A 101 -11.78 12.47 -5.23
C TYR A 101 -10.26 12.32 -5.33
N LEU A 102 -9.83 11.27 -6.04
CA LEU A 102 -8.43 10.87 -6.22
C LEU A 102 -8.10 10.98 -7.73
N PRO A 103 -7.68 12.16 -8.22
CA PRO A 103 -7.57 12.43 -9.66
C PRO A 103 -6.51 11.56 -10.36
N GLU A 104 -5.38 11.27 -9.71
CA GLU A 104 -4.32 10.41 -10.23
C GLU A 104 -4.81 8.99 -10.53
N LEU A 105 -5.79 8.52 -9.74
CA LEU A 105 -6.39 7.19 -9.86
C LEU A 105 -7.72 7.19 -10.62
N LYS A 106 -8.25 8.36 -10.98
CA LYS A 106 -9.60 8.50 -11.57
C LYS A 106 -10.71 7.88 -10.71
N LEU A 107 -10.70 8.14 -9.40
CA LEU A 107 -11.68 7.58 -8.46
C LEU A 107 -12.47 8.68 -7.74
N TYR A 108 -13.80 8.54 -7.73
CA TYR A 108 -14.62 9.07 -6.64
C TYR A 108 -14.83 7.96 -5.61
N GLY A 109 -14.71 8.30 -4.32
CA GLY A 109 -15.00 7.38 -3.23
C GLY A 109 -16.05 7.97 -2.30
N PHE A 110 -17.19 7.29 -2.12
CA PHE A 110 -18.18 7.69 -1.12
C PHE A 110 -17.92 6.92 0.18
N VAL A 111 -17.63 7.66 1.26
CA VAL A 111 -17.34 7.06 2.58
C VAL A 111 -18.65 6.70 3.28
N ILE A 112 -18.71 5.49 3.83
CA ILE A 112 -19.84 5.01 4.62
C ILE A 112 -19.32 4.31 5.89
N PRO A 113 -19.71 4.76 7.09
CA PRO A 113 -19.43 4.01 8.32
C PRO A 113 -20.08 2.63 8.26
N ASP A 114 -19.30 1.57 8.47
CA ASP A 114 -19.83 0.22 8.71
C ASP A 114 -20.09 0.00 10.21
N SER A 115 -19.34 0.70 11.08
CA SER A 115 -19.47 0.68 12.54
C SER A 115 -19.02 2.03 13.14
N PRO A 116 -19.10 2.24 14.47
CA PRO A 116 -18.46 3.38 15.14
C PRO A 116 -16.91 3.38 15.10
N HIS A 117 -16.30 2.37 14.47
CA HIS A 117 -14.87 2.07 14.51
C HIS A 117 -14.26 1.76 13.14
N ASP A 118 -15.07 1.44 12.12
CA ASP A 118 -14.62 1.02 10.79
C ASP A 118 -15.45 1.71 9.71
N ASP A 119 -14.77 2.30 8.73
CA ASP A 119 -15.37 2.89 7.52
C ASP A 119 -15.16 1.97 6.30
N SER A 120 -16.22 1.79 5.51
CA SER A 120 -16.14 1.34 4.12
C SER A 120 -16.05 2.53 3.16
N ILE A 121 -15.55 2.25 1.96
CA ILE A 121 -15.60 3.18 0.83
C ILE A 121 -16.19 2.51 -0.40
N TRP A 122 -17.15 3.20 -1.03
CA TRP A 122 -17.69 2.80 -2.33
C TRP A 122 -16.93 3.52 -3.42
N TRP A 123 -16.16 2.76 -4.20
CA TRP A 123 -15.38 3.29 -5.31
C TRP A 123 -16.24 3.41 -6.57
N PHE A 124 -16.07 4.52 -7.27
CA PHE A 124 -16.68 4.83 -8.56
C PHE A 124 -15.62 5.36 -9.51
N ASP A 125 -15.71 4.98 -10.78
CA ASP A 125 -14.88 5.52 -11.85
C ASP A 125 -15.23 7.00 -12.08
N SER A 126 -14.24 7.90 -12.03
CA SER A 126 -14.51 9.34 -12.08
C SER A 126 -14.75 9.90 -13.48
N GLU A 127 -14.58 9.11 -14.54
CA GLU A 127 -14.85 9.51 -15.93
C GLU A 127 -16.28 9.12 -16.37
N SER A 128 -16.85 8.06 -15.80
CA SER A 128 -18.17 7.52 -16.15
C SER A 128 -19.19 7.52 -15.00
N GLY A 129 -18.77 7.76 -13.76
CA GLY A 129 -19.63 7.67 -12.56
C GLY A 129 -20.07 6.25 -12.22
N LYS A 130 -19.52 5.25 -12.89
CA LYS A 130 -19.90 3.84 -12.70
C LYS A 130 -19.32 3.31 -11.40
N TYR A 131 -20.17 2.71 -10.56
CA TYR A 131 -19.74 1.95 -9.39
C TYR A 131 -18.76 0.83 -9.77
N ILE A 132 -17.69 0.73 -9.00
CA ILE A 132 -16.63 -0.26 -9.12
C ILE A 132 -16.84 -1.34 -8.05
N CYS A 133 -16.58 -1.04 -6.78
CA CYS A 133 -16.66 -1.98 -5.66
C CYS A 133 -16.93 -1.28 -4.32
N SER A 134 -17.10 -2.09 -3.27
CA SER A 134 -16.97 -1.66 -1.87
C SER A 134 -15.64 -2.20 -1.36
N ALA A 135 -14.91 -1.44 -0.55
CA ALA A 135 -13.66 -1.88 0.06
C ALA A 135 -13.43 -1.16 1.39
N ALA A 136 -12.46 -1.61 2.19
CA ALA A 136 -12.07 -0.91 3.42
C ALA A 136 -11.55 0.51 3.11
N TYR A 137 -11.90 1.49 3.95
CA TYR A 137 -11.48 2.88 3.78
C TYR A 137 -9.96 3.03 3.86
N PRO A 138 -9.29 3.72 2.90
CA PRO A 138 -7.84 3.83 2.88
C PRO A 138 -7.33 4.82 3.94
N THR A 139 -6.50 4.35 4.87
CA THR A 139 -5.75 5.23 5.77
C THR A 139 -4.68 6.02 5.01
N VAL A 140 -4.01 5.40 4.03
CA VAL A 140 -3.22 6.11 3.00
C VAL A 140 -3.05 5.28 1.72
N ILE A 141 -3.04 5.95 0.57
CA ILE A 141 -3.03 5.37 -0.79
C ILE A 141 -1.93 6.02 -1.67
N ASN A 142 -1.29 5.21 -2.52
CA ASN A 142 -0.21 5.64 -3.42
C ASN A 142 -0.66 5.78 -4.88
N ALA A 143 0.16 6.46 -5.70
CA ALA A 143 -0.15 6.75 -7.10
C ALA A 143 -0.25 5.50 -8.00
N ASN A 144 0.23 4.35 -7.54
CA ASN A 144 0.12 3.05 -8.22
C ASN A 144 -1.15 2.28 -7.82
N GLY A 145 -2.04 2.88 -7.03
CA GLY A 145 -3.29 2.24 -6.59
C GLY A 145 -3.11 1.16 -5.52
N MET A 146 -1.97 1.14 -4.81
CA MET A 146 -1.81 0.37 -3.58
C MET A 146 -2.18 1.24 -2.38
N TYR A 147 -2.89 0.68 -1.41
CA TYR A 147 -3.27 1.37 -0.19
C TYR A 147 -3.20 0.48 1.04
N VAL A 148 -3.25 1.12 2.21
CA VAL A 148 -3.33 0.44 3.50
C VAL A 148 -4.51 0.98 4.31
N SER A 149 -5.21 0.08 4.99
CA SER A 149 -6.25 0.41 5.98
C SER A 149 -5.83 -0.13 7.35
N GLN A 150 -5.89 0.70 8.37
CA GLN A 150 -6.00 0.25 9.76
C GLN A 150 -7.47 -0.14 10.01
N ILE A 151 -7.70 -1.32 10.60
CA ILE A 151 -9.05 -1.90 10.82
C ILE A 151 -9.19 -2.36 12.29
N GLY A 152 -10.38 -2.20 12.88
CA GLY A 152 -10.74 -2.71 14.19
C GLY A 152 -10.20 -1.90 15.38
N TYR A 153 -10.84 -0.75 15.67
CA TYR A 153 -10.51 0.09 16.83
C TYR A 153 -11.20 -0.45 18.12
N ASP A 154 -10.83 -1.65 18.59
CA ASP A 154 -11.29 -2.15 19.90
C ASP A 154 -10.58 -1.43 21.08
N CYS A 155 -10.96 -1.76 22.32
CA CYS A 155 -10.44 -1.09 23.52
C CYS A 155 -8.91 -1.18 23.70
N ASP A 156 -8.24 -2.14 23.05
CA ASP A 156 -6.79 -2.32 23.12
C ASP A 156 -6.07 -1.71 21.89
N TRP A 157 -6.83 -1.21 20.90
CA TRP A 157 -6.38 -0.49 19.69
C TRP A 157 -5.15 -1.11 18.97
N PRO A 158 -5.13 -2.42 18.66
CA PRO A 158 -3.99 -3.03 18.01
C PRO A 158 -3.78 -2.48 16.60
N LEU A 159 -2.52 -2.18 16.25
CA LEU A 159 -2.12 -1.89 14.87
C LEU A 159 -2.42 -3.12 13.99
N ASP A 160 -3.41 -3.04 13.10
CA ASP A 160 -3.89 -4.10 12.21
C ASP A 160 -4.05 -3.52 10.79
N LEU A 161 -2.93 -3.54 10.07
CA LEU A 161 -2.78 -2.94 8.74
C LEU A 161 -3.11 -3.98 7.66
N ARG A 162 -4.12 -3.69 6.83
CA ARG A 162 -4.48 -4.48 5.65
C ARG A 162 -4.03 -3.77 4.39
N PHE A 163 -3.28 -4.48 3.55
CA PHE A 163 -2.67 -3.96 2.35
C PHE A 163 -3.45 -4.41 1.12
N PHE A 164 -3.88 -3.44 0.32
CA PHE A 164 -4.72 -3.63 -0.86
C PHE A 164 -3.99 -3.15 -2.11
N ARG A 165 -4.23 -3.80 -3.25
CA ARG A 165 -3.85 -3.31 -4.59
C ARG A 165 -5.09 -3.22 -5.47
N ARG A 166 -5.15 -2.16 -6.28
CA ARG A 166 -6.04 -2.06 -7.43
C ARG A 166 -5.41 -2.71 -8.66
N GLU A 167 -6.11 -3.67 -9.28
CA GLU A 167 -5.78 -4.18 -10.61
C GLU A 167 -6.98 -3.93 -11.55
N GLY A 168 -6.87 -2.89 -12.38
CA GLY A 168 -7.95 -2.45 -13.27
C GLY A 168 -9.16 -1.89 -12.52
N ASN A 169 -10.19 -2.72 -12.36
CA ASN A 169 -11.41 -2.39 -11.60
C ASN A 169 -11.58 -3.25 -10.34
N ASP A 170 -10.68 -4.18 -10.08
CA ASP A 170 -10.72 -5.01 -8.88
C ASP A 170 -9.78 -4.43 -7.82
N PHE A 171 -10.20 -4.46 -6.57
CA PHE A 171 -9.38 -4.13 -5.40
C PHE A 171 -9.36 -5.35 -4.48
N TYR A 172 -8.19 -5.81 -4.07
CA TYR A 172 -8.05 -7.02 -3.26
C TYR A 172 -6.99 -6.86 -2.17
N GLU A 173 -7.25 -7.45 -1.00
CA GLU A 173 -6.27 -7.60 0.09
C GLU A 173 -5.20 -8.61 -0.35
N PHE A 174 -3.92 -8.28 -0.16
CA PHE A 174 -2.80 -9.12 -0.61
C PHE A 174 -1.75 -9.37 0.48
N GLU A 175 -1.74 -8.59 1.56
CA GLU A 175 -0.87 -8.75 2.72
C GLU A 175 -1.51 -8.12 3.97
N SER A 176 -1.13 -8.59 5.16
CA SER A 176 -1.67 -8.08 6.44
C SER A 176 -0.61 -8.06 7.55
N TYR A 177 -0.71 -7.08 8.45
CA TYR A 177 0.17 -6.98 9.63
C TYR A 177 -0.60 -6.55 10.87
N LYS A 178 -0.76 -7.48 11.83
CA LYS A 178 -1.33 -7.22 13.15
C LYS A 178 -0.26 -7.26 14.24
N SER A 179 -0.25 -6.28 15.13
CA SER A 179 0.63 -6.20 16.30
C SER A 179 -0.12 -5.61 17.50
N THR A 180 -0.09 -6.31 18.64
CA THR A 180 -0.55 -5.79 19.95
C THR A 180 0.56 -5.07 20.72
N GLN A 181 1.75 -4.90 20.13
CA GLN A 181 2.81 -4.04 20.69
C GLN A 181 2.62 -2.57 20.31
N TYR A 182 1.92 -2.28 19.21
CA TYR A 182 1.82 -0.94 18.62
C TYR A 182 0.37 -0.48 18.51
N ASN A 183 0.11 0.79 18.81
CA ASN A 183 -1.22 1.39 18.84
C ASN A 183 -1.67 1.85 17.43
N GLY A 184 -2.88 1.48 17.02
CA GLY A 184 -3.54 1.95 15.79
C GLY A 184 -4.14 3.37 15.89
N GLU A 185 -4.46 3.86 17.09
CA GLU A 185 -5.10 5.17 17.36
C GLU A 185 -4.50 6.37 16.62
N PRO A 186 -3.16 6.56 16.55
CA PRO A 186 -2.59 7.76 15.94
C PRO A 186 -2.92 7.91 14.44
N LEU A 187 -3.34 6.84 13.79
CA LEU A 187 -3.67 6.80 12.36
C LEU A 187 -4.98 7.51 12.00
N TYR A 188 -5.95 7.50 12.91
CA TYR A 188 -7.19 8.26 12.73
C TYR A 188 -6.95 9.74 13.07
N CYS A 189 -6.07 10.03 14.04
CA CYS A 189 -5.68 11.38 14.44
C CYS A 189 -4.50 11.96 13.61
N GLN A 190 -4.63 12.08 12.28
CA GLN A 190 -3.56 12.56 11.39
C GLN A 190 -3.11 14.04 11.59
N ALA A 191 -3.72 14.78 12.52
CA ALA A 191 -3.41 16.18 12.81
C ALA A 191 -2.67 16.32 14.15
N GLU A 192 -1.36 16.13 14.14
CA GLU A 192 -0.52 16.16 15.33
C GLU A 192 0.41 17.39 15.38
N GLU A 193 0.75 17.85 16.59
CA GLU A 193 1.51 19.11 16.83
C GLU A 193 2.90 19.17 16.18
N SER A 194 3.46 18.01 15.80
CA SER A 194 4.77 17.90 15.15
C SER A 194 4.78 18.30 13.67
N GLY A 195 3.61 18.39 13.03
CA GLY A 195 3.46 18.81 11.62
C GLY A 195 3.88 17.79 10.56
N LEU A 196 4.42 16.62 10.96
CA LEU A 196 4.71 15.51 10.07
C LEU A 196 3.48 14.62 9.88
N ARG A 197 3.34 13.98 8.71
CA ARG A 197 2.35 12.92 8.51
C ARG A 197 2.58 11.74 9.45
N THR A 198 1.50 11.18 10.02
CA THR A 198 1.55 9.96 10.85
C THR A 198 1.80 8.69 10.04
N ILE A 199 1.40 8.66 8.76
CA ILE A 199 1.55 7.50 7.88
C ILE A 199 1.69 7.98 6.43
N PHE A 200 2.60 7.36 5.67
CA PHE A 200 2.79 7.66 4.26
C PHE A 200 3.54 6.55 3.51
N TRP A 201 3.22 6.38 2.22
CA TRP A 201 4.01 5.58 1.29
C TRP A 201 5.26 6.31 0.83
N HIS A 202 6.27 5.54 0.42
CA HIS A 202 7.51 5.98 -0.18
C HIS A 202 7.89 5.02 -1.33
N ASP A 203 9.10 5.17 -1.87
CA ASP A 203 9.67 4.27 -2.88
C ASP A 203 9.65 2.78 -2.51
N ASN A 204 9.77 1.92 -3.53
CA ASN A 204 9.94 0.46 -3.39
C ASN A 204 8.86 -0.24 -2.54
N ASN A 205 7.63 0.29 -2.53
CA ASN A 205 6.51 -0.12 -1.69
C ASN A 205 6.84 -0.10 -0.18
N THR A 206 7.59 0.92 0.26
CA THR A 206 7.86 1.16 1.67
C THR A 206 6.77 2.05 2.25
N LEU A 207 6.09 1.59 3.29
CA LEU A 207 5.21 2.38 4.14
C LEU A 207 6.00 2.86 5.37
N TYR A 208 5.93 4.14 5.67
CA TYR A 208 6.43 4.73 6.91
C TYR A 208 5.25 5.04 7.83
N LEU A 209 5.42 4.76 9.12
CA LEU A 209 4.39 4.86 10.15
C LEU A 209 4.95 5.42 11.46
N LYS A 210 4.30 6.42 12.06
CA LYS A 210 4.44 6.78 13.48
C LYS A 210 3.34 6.09 14.29
N THR A 211 3.71 5.44 15.40
CA THR A 211 2.79 4.76 16.32
C THR A 211 3.31 4.88 17.76
N ILE A 212 2.62 4.32 18.74
CA ILE A 212 3.02 4.26 20.16
C ILE A 212 3.30 2.80 20.50
N ASP A 213 4.42 2.51 21.16
CA ASP A 213 4.69 1.19 21.75
C ASP A 213 3.96 1.08 23.11
N HIS A 214 2.99 0.18 23.24
CA HIS A 214 2.17 0.05 24.46
C HIS A 214 2.99 -0.35 25.70
N ASN A 215 4.12 -1.05 25.55
CA ASN A 215 4.95 -1.46 26.68
C ASN A 215 5.85 -0.32 27.18
N ARG A 216 6.21 0.59 26.27
CA ARG A 216 7.14 1.71 26.55
C ARG A 216 6.41 3.01 26.84
N GLN A 217 5.19 3.16 26.32
CA GLN A 217 4.42 4.41 26.30
C GLN A 217 5.19 5.55 25.59
N GLU A 218 5.94 5.18 24.55
CA GLU A 218 6.81 6.06 23.75
C GLU A 218 6.36 6.07 22.28
N SER A 219 6.46 7.22 21.60
CA SER A 219 6.32 7.29 20.14
C SER A 219 7.46 6.54 19.46
N VAL A 220 7.11 5.64 18.53
CA VAL A 220 8.05 4.87 17.71
C VAL A 220 7.75 5.05 16.23
N TYR A 221 8.79 4.90 15.41
CA TYR A 221 8.71 5.04 13.95
C TYR A 221 8.98 3.67 13.33
N LEU A 222 8.05 3.20 12.52
CA LEU A 222 8.12 1.93 11.82
C LEU A 222 8.29 2.15 10.31
N LYS A 223 9.07 1.27 9.71
CA LYS A 223 9.32 1.17 8.28
C LYS A 223 8.90 -0.22 7.84
N ILE A 224 7.87 -0.28 7.01
CA ILE A 224 7.21 -1.51 6.60
C ILE A 224 7.42 -1.66 5.09
N LYS A 225 8.18 -2.67 4.66
CA LYS A 225 8.36 -2.97 3.22
C LYS A 225 7.34 -4.01 2.81
N VAL A 226 6.65 -3.73 1.71
CA VAL A 226 5.50 -4.53 1.23
C VAL A 226 5.73 -4.90 -0.23
N GLN A 227 6.60 -5.88 -0.47
CA GLN A 227 6.90 -6.35 -1.83
C GLN A 227 5.94 -7.47 -2.20
N GLN A 228 5.36 -7.40 -3.40
CA GLN A 228 4.69 -8.56 -3.97
C GLN A 228 5.77 -9.59 -4.37
N SER A 229 5.36 -10.86 -4.54
CA SER A 229 6.28 -12.00 -4.72
C SER A 229 7.38 -11.79 -5.77
N VAL A 230 8.46 -12.59 -5.68
CA VAL A 230 9.68 -12.64 -6.53
C VAL A 230 9.51 -12.29 -8.03
N ARG A 231 8.32 -12.50 -8.61
CA ARG A 231 7.95 -12.04 -9.96
C ARG A 231 8.13 -10.52 -10.15
N ASP A 232 7.65 -9.69 -9.23
CA ASP A 232 7.80 -8.23 -9.29
C ASP A 232 9.27 -7.81 -9.16
N MET A 233 10.10 -8.60 -8.47
CA MET A 233 11.55 -8.38 -8.40
C MET A 233 12.22 -8.59 -9.77
N LEU A 234 11.73 -9.52 -10.59
CA LEU A 234 12.28 -9.80 -11.93
C LEU A 234 11.88 -8.73 -12.97
N GLU A 235 10.74 -8.07 -12.80
CA GLU A 235 10.29 -7.00 -13.69
C GLU A 235 10.87 -5.63 -13.28
N ASN A 236 11.03 -5.36 -11.98
CA ASN A 236 11.70 -4.16 -11.48
C ASN A 236 13.24 -4.25 -11.51
N MET A 237 13.83 -5.45 -11.57
CA MET A 237 15.22 -5.62 -12.00
C MET A 237 15.34 -5.44 -13.52
N MET A 238 15.15 -4.20 -13.98
CA MET A 238 15.76 -3.79 -15.25
C MET A 238 17.25 -4.14 -15.21
N PRO A 239 17.83 -4.69 -16.29
CA PRO A 239 19.23 -5.03 -16.29
C PRO A 239 20.05 -3.74 -16.21
N ASN A 240 20.66 -3.51 -15.04
CA ASN A 240 21.77 -2.58 -14.90
C ASN A 240 22.75 -2.87 -16.03
N ASP A 241 22.97 -1.88 -16.90
CA ASP A 241 23.62 -2.07 -18.20
C ASP A 241 24.93 -2.82 -18.00
N ALA A 242 24.95 -4.10 -18.41
CA ALA A 242 26.06 -4.99 -18.12
C ALA A 242 27.21 -4.63 -19.05
N VAL A 243 27.95 -3.58 -18.66
CA VAL A 243 29.07 -2.98 -19.40
C VAL A 243 30.00 -4.10 -19.82
N ARG A 244 29.84 -4.54 -21.07
CA ARG A 244 30.57 -5.70 -21.58
C ARG A 244 32.05 -5.37 -21.45
N PRO A 245 32.84 -6.12 -20.66
CA PRO A 245 34.26 -5.83 -20.49
C PRO A 245 34.89 -5.81 -21.88
N ALA A 246 35.42 -4.66 -22.27
CA ALA A 246 35.81 -4.39 -23.66
C ALA A 246 36.69 -5.54 -24.18
N PRO A 247 36.40 -6.07 -25.39
CA PRO A 247 36.96 -7.34 -25.84
C PRO A 247 38.49 -7.29 -25.76
N LYS A 248 39.06 -8.08 -24.83
CA LYS A 248 40.50 -8.13 -24.59
C LYS A 248 41.19 -8.36 -25.93
N LYS A 249 41.95 -7.37 -26.40
CA LYS A 249 42.71 -7.47 -27.65
C LYS A 249 43.53 -8.76 -27.59
N SER A 250 43.27 -9.68 -28.52
CA SER A 250 44.03 -10.92 -28.61
C SER A 250 45.49 -10.57 -28.91
N ILE A 251 46.34 -10.70 -27.89
CA ILE A 251 47.78 -10.69 -28.08
C ILE A 251 48.12 -12.01 -28.77
N ARG A 252 48.07 -12.01 -30.10
CA ARG A 252 48.62 -13.09 -30.91
C ARG A 252 50.12 -13.10 -30.69
N ASN A 253 50.62 -14.13 -30.00
CA ASN A 253 52.04 -14.40 -29.90
C ASN A 253 52.62 -14.56 -31.31
N GLN A 254 53.39 -13.57 -31.76
CA GLN A 254 54.30 -13.72 -32.89
C GLN A 254 55.59 -14.40 -32.40
N GLU A 255 55.49 -15.68 -32.04
CA GLU A 255 56.70 -16.51 -31.96
C GLU A 255 57.25 -16.67 -33.38
N LYS A 256 58.43 -16.09 -33.60
CA LYS A 256 59.06 -16.04 -34.92
C LYS A 256 59.52 -17.44 -35.30
N GLY A 257 58.86 -18.04 -36.29
CA GLY A 257 59.33 -19.25 -36.95
C GLY A 257 60.63 -18.99 -37.73
N GLY A 258 61.76 -18.99 -37.03
CA GLY A 258 63.08 -18.92 -37.64
C GLY A 258 63.34 -20.16 -38.48
N LYS A 259 63.50 -19.99 -39.79
CA LYS A 259 64.14 -20.98 -40.65
C LYS A 259 65.62 -20.63 -40.84
N ARG A 260 66.37 -21.67 -41.20
CA ARG A 260 67.80 -21.65 -41.57
C ARG A 260 68.11 -20.56 -42.58
#